data_AF-A0A963LV03-F1
#
_entry.id   AF-A0A963LV03-F1
#
_cell.length_a   1.000
_cell.length_b   1.000
_cell.length_c   1.000
_cell.angle_alpha   90.00
_cell.angle_beta   90.00
_cell.angle_gamma   90.00
#
_symmetry.space_group_name_H-M   'P 1'
#
loop_
_entity.id
_entity.type
_entity.pdbx_description
1 polymer ?
#
loop_
_entity_poly.entity_id
_entity_poly.type
_entity_poly.pdbx_seq_one_letter_code
_entity_poly.pdbx_strand_id
1 'polypeptide(L)' 'GKVIPAWHIQHVTAQLNGATVMTAQWGPAVSKNPFLQFVVKGAKAGDKVTISWTDNKGDKRTDEATVS' A
#
# COMPACT_ATOMS: atom_id res chain seq x y z
N GLY A 1 -12.99 28.58 11.37
CA GLY A 1 -12.20 27.52 12.03
C GLY A 1 -10.80 27.46 11.45
N LYS A 2 -9.84 26.83 12.12
CA LYS A 2 -8.47 26.65 11.60
C LYS A 2 -8.42 25.41 10.69
N VAL A 3 -7.91 25.57 9.48
CA VAL A 3 -7.71 24.44 8.56
C VAL A 3 -6.59 23.57 9.10
N ILE A 4 -6.85 22.27 9.22
CA ILE A 4 -5.83 21.27 9.52
C ILE A 4 -5.22 20.84 8.17
N PRO A 5 -3.89 20.90 7.98
CA PRO A 5 -3.25 20.42 6.76
C PRO A 5 -3.58 18.95 6.50
N ALA A 6 -3.82 18.61 5.24
CA ALA A 6 -4.10 17.23 4.85
C ALA A 6 -2.93 16.31 5.22
N TRP A 7 -3.25 15.14 5.75
CA TRP A 7 -2.28 14.08 6.04
C TRP A 7 -2.85 12.76 5.55
N HIS A 8 -2.22 12.18 4.53
CA HIS A 8 -2.69 10.97 3.86
C HIS A 8 -1.53 10.24 3.20
N ILE A 9 -1.69 8.93 3.05
CA ILE A 9 -0.82 8.09 2.23
C ILE A 9 -0.89 8.57 0.77
N GLN A 10 0.25 8.67 0.09
CA GLN A 10 0.35 9.10 -1.31
C GLN A 10 0.63 7.94 -2.24
N HIS A 11 1.61 7.10 -1.90
CA HIS A 11 2.07 6.01 -2.74
C HIS A 11 1.84 4.68 -2.03
N VAL A 12 1.28 3.71 -2.74
CA VAL A 12 1.21 2.31 -2.31
C VAL A 12 1.75 1.42 -3.42
N THR A 13 2.59 0.45 -3.07
CA THR A 13 3.12 -0.55 -3.99
C THR A 13 2.92 -1.94 -3.40
N ALA A 14 2.47 -2.88 -4.23
CA ALA A 14 2.46 -4.30 -3.92
C ALA A 14 3.42 -5.04 -4.86
N GLN A 15 4.20 -5.96 -4.30
CA GLN A 15 5.12 -6.82 -5.02
C GLN A 15 4.84 -8.30 -4.72
N LEU A 16 5.00 -9.16 -5.73
CA LEU A 16 5.04 -10.60 -5.61
C LEU A 16 6.45 -11.08 -5.96
N ASN A 17 7.15 -11.70 -5.00
CA ASN A 17 8.55 -12.12 -5.15
C ASN A 17 9.48 -10.99 -5.64
N GLY A 18 9.20 -9.75 -5.21
CA GLY A 18 9.94 -8.55 -5.61
C GLY A 18 9.50 -7.91 -6.94
N ALA A 19 8.68 -8.58 -7.75
CA ALA A 19 8.11 -7.99 -8.96
C ALA A 19 6.87 -7.15 -8.59
N THR A 20 6.83 -5.89 -9.02
CA THR A 20 5.67 -5.02 -8.80
C THR A 20 4.44 -5.55 -9.54
N VAL A 21 3.36 -5.79 -8.78
CA VAL A 21 2.08 -6.30 -9.30
C VAL A 21 0.96 -5.28 -9.19
N MET A 22 1.11 -4.25 -8.35
CA MET A 22 0.16 -3.15 -8.23
C MET A 22 0.85 -1.90 -7.71
N THR A 23 0.44 -0.74 -8.24
CA THR A 23 0.74 0.57 -7.66
C THR A 23 -0.56 1.35 -7.52
N ALA A 24 -0.61 2.24 -6.53
CA ALA A 24 -1.70 3.17 -6.36
C ALA A 24 -1.19 4.53 -5.90
N GLN A 25 -1.89 5.57 -6.37
CA GLN A 25 -1.78 6.93 -5.87
C GLN A 25 -3.02 7.25 -5.05
N TRP A 26 -2.84 7.56 -3.78
CA TRP A 26 -3.92 7.90 -2.87
C TRP A 26 -3.94 9.40 -2.60
N GLY A 27 -5.15 9.91 -2.32
CA GLY A 27 -5.41 11.30 -2.04
C GLY A 27 -6.18 11.46 -0.72
N PRO A 28 -6.47 12.71 -0.33
CA PRO A 28 -7.15 13.01 0.94
C PRO A 28 -8.59 12.48 1.03
N ALA A 29 -9.17 12.03 -0.09
CA ALA A 29 -10.49 11.40 -0.13
C ALA A 29 -10.50 9.94 0.37
N VAL A 30 -9.33 9.32 0.55
CA VAL A 30 -9.22 7.98 1.13
C VAL A 30 -9.42 8.08 2.65
N SER A 31 -10.30 7.24 3.18
CA SER A 31 -10.63 7.21 4.61
C SER A 31 -9.41 7.00 5.52
N LYS A 32 -9.51 7.53 6.75
CA LYS A 32 -8.58 7.17 7.83
C LYS A 32 -8.59 5.65 8.06
N ASN A 33 -7.43 5.07 8.34
CA ASN A 33 -7.20 3.62 8.47
C ASN A 33 -7.66 2.86 7.22
N PRO A 34 -7.04 3.15 6.06
CA PRO A 34 -7.48 2.59 4.79
C PRO A 34 -7.32 1.08 4.73
N PHE A 35 -8.26 0.43 4.05
CA PHE A 35 -8.20 -0.97 3.69
C PHE A 35 -7.98 -1.09 2.18
N LEU A 36 -6.99 -1.89 1.78
CA LEU A 36 -6.69 -2.20 0.39
C LEU A 36 -6.91 -3.70 0.13
N GLN A 37 -7.71 -4.01 -0.87
CA GLN A 37 -7.81 -5.34 -1.44
C GLN A 37 -7.45 -5.28 -2.92
N PHE A 38 -6.67 -6.24 -3.38
CA PHE A 38 -6.33 -6.42 -4.80
C PHE A 38 -6.25 -7.91 -5.12
N VAL A 39 -6.28 -8.24 -6.40
CA VAL A 39 -6.13 -9.61 -6.90
C VAL A 39 -4.89 -9.67 -7.78
N VAL A 40 -4.02 -10.63 -7.51
CA VAL A 40 -2.82 -10.91 -8.31
C VAL A 40 -2.96 -12.27 -8.98
N LYS A 41 -2.68 -12.34 -10.28
CA LYS A 41 -2.72 -13.60 -11.03
C LYS A 41 -1.40 -14.34 -10.87
N GLY A 42 -1.46 -15.67 -10.75
CA GLY A 42 -0.29 -16.54 -10.80
C GLY A 42 0.53 -16.64 -9.51
N ALA A 43 0.07 -16.04 -8.41
CA ALA A 43 0.64 -16.28 -7.08
C ALA A 43 0.40 -17.73 -6.66
N LYS A 44 1.40 -18.35 -6.04
CA LYS A 44 1.42 -19.73 -5.58
C LYS A 44 1.76 -19.80 -4.09
N ALA A 45 1.38 -20.89 -3.43
CA ALA A 45 1.79 -21.14 -2.06
C ALA A 45 3.32 -21.08 -1.94
N GLY A 46 3.80 -20.36 -0.92
CA GLY A 46 5.22 -20.06 -0.70
C GLY A 46 5.70 -18.74 -1.31
N ASP A 47 4.94 -18.12 -2.22
CA ASP A 47 5.31 -16.80 -2.77
C ASP A 47 5.24 -15.72 -1.68
N LYS A 48 6.13 -14.73 -1.80
CA LYS A 48 6.19 -13.58 -0.91
C LYS A 48 5.44 -12.40 -1.48
N VAL A 49 4.46 -11.89 -0.74
CA VAL A 49 3.81 -10.60 -1.00
C VAL A 49 4.43 -9.55 -0.10
N THR A 50 4.91 -8.46 -0.70
CA THR A 50 5.39 -7.27 0.02
C THR A 50 4.45 -6.11 -0.30
N ILE A 51 4.03 -5.36 0.73
CA ILE A 51 3.24 -4.14 0.57
C ILE A 51 4.02 -2.98 1.20
N SER A 52 4.16 -1.89 0.48
CA SER A 52 4.81 -0.67 0.98
C SER A 52 3.96 0.56 0.73
N TRP A 53 4.04 1.54 1.62
CA TRP A 53 3.44 2.85 1.39
C TRP A 53 4.30 4.02 1.87
N THR A 54 4.03 5.21 1.35
CA THR A 54 4.62 6.48 1.81
C THR A 54 3.54 7.55 1.86
N ASP A 55 3.54 8.37 2.92
CA ASP A 55 2.60 9.47 3.11
C ASP A 55 3.20 10.85 2.78
N ASN A 56 2.34 11.86 2.78
CA ASN A 56 2.73 13.23 2.45
C ASN A 56 3.54 13.96 3.55
N LYS A 57 3.91 13.27 4.64
CA LYS A 57 4.87 13.72 5.65
C LYS A 57 6.20 12.97 5.56
N GLY A 58 6.31 12.00 4.66
CA GLY A 58 7.50 11.18 4.46
C GLY A 58 7.53 9.92 5.33
N ASP A 59 6.49 9.64 6.12
CA ASP A 59 6.41 8.37 6.84
C ASP A 59 6.18 7.24 5.84
N LYS A 60 6.79 6.11 6.14
CA LYS A 60 6.76 4.92 5.29
C LYS A 60 6.63 3.67 6.12
N ARG A 61 6.04 2.64 5.53
CA ARG A 61 5.95 1.30 6.12
C ARG A 61 6.03 0.26 5.03
N THR A 62 6.60 -0.89 5.38
CA THR A 62 6.64 -2.09 4.56
C THR A 62 6.22 -3.28 5.42
N ASP A 63 5.35 -4.12 4.89
CA ASP A 63 4.92 -5.38 5.50
C ASP A 63 5.07 -6.51 4.48
N GLU A 64 5.33 -7.72 4.97
CA GLU A 64 5.50 -8.92 4.14
C GLU A 64 4.62 -10.06 4.66
N ALA A 65 4.10 -10.87 3.73
CA ALA A 65 3.35 -12.07 4.03
C ALA A 65 3.66 -13.17 3.01
N THR A 66 3.54 -14.42 3.45
CA THR A 66 3.69 -15.59 2.57
C THR A 66 2.30 -16.07 2.14
N VAL A 67 2.14 -16.36 0.86
CA VAL A 67 0.93 -17.01 0.34
C VAL A 67 0.88 -18.43 0.87
N SER A 68 -0.20 -18.81 1.54
CA SER A 68 -0.42 -20.15 2.13
C SER A 68 -1.26 -21.03 1.22
#